data_AF-A0A0D0Q5W5-F1
#
_entry.id   AF-A0A0D0Q5W5-F1
#
_cell.length_a   1.000
_cell.length_b   1.000
_cell.length_c   1.000
_cell.angle_alpha   90.00
_cell.angle_beta   90.00
_cell.angle_gamma   90.00
#
_symmetry.space_group_name_H-M   'P 1'
#
loop_
_entity.id
_entity.type
_entity.pdbx_description
1 polymer ?
#
loop_
_entity_poly.entity_id
_entity_poly.type
_entity_poly.pdbx_seq_one_letter_code
_entity_poly.pdbx_strand_id
1 'polypeptide(L)'
;MKAALAFALALVAGPVAALTPAPACEVDPESQRFYSFGEAPAGAYVLEAWPQQVANGFVATSVHADGAAMQFLHHCPTDQYLIVITPESSEDRVLGRFDDMMTSEQSCTMRQIADEMGALGGFTRMGQGDIGRCDCRAAGLD
;
A
#
# COMPACT_ATOMS: atom_id res chain seq x y z
N MET A 1 -43.32 0.85 -49.53
CA MET A 1 -43.95 1.64 -48.44
C MET A 1 -44.12 0.76 -47.22
N LYS A 2 -43.42 1.04 -46.12
CA LYS A 2 -43.85 0.90 -44.72
C LYS A 2 -42.62 1.07 -43.83
N ALA A 3 -42.62 2.19 -43.10
CA ALA A 3 -41.65 2.58 -42.11
C ALA A 3 -41.79 1.74 -40.83
N ALA A 4 -40.70 1.57 -40.08
CA ALA A 4 -40.78 1.23 -38.67
C ALA A 4 -39.59 1.84 -37.91
N LEU A 5 -39.89 2.97 -37.27
CA LEU A 5 -39.39 3.50 -36.01
C LEU A 5 -38.04 2.95 -35.48
N ALA A 6 -37.01 3.78 -35.56
CA ALA A 6 -35.84 3.68 -34.70
C ALA A 6 -36.18 4.28 -33.32
N PHE A 7 -36.23 3.44 -32.29
CA PHE A 7 -36.30 3.87 -30.89
C PHE A 7 -34.91 4.36 -30.46
N ALA A 8 -34.70 5.67 -30.44
CA ALA A 8 -33.52 6.28 -29.85
C ALA A 8 -33.69 6.32 -28.32
N LEU A 9 -33.20 5.29 -27.63
CA LEU A 9 -33.00 5.34 -26.18
C LEU A 9 -31.77 6.20 -25.90
N ALA A 10 -31.97 7.48 -25.63
CA ALA A 10 -30.96 8.36 -25.06
C ALA A 10 -30.77 7.99 -23.58
N LEU A 11 -29.84 7.08 -23.31
CA LEU A 11 -29.31 6.86 -21.96
C LEU A 11 -28.48 8.08 -21.59
N VAL A 12 -29.08 9.03 -20.88
CA VAL A 12 -28.35 10.10 -20.19
C VAL A 12 -27.66 9.45 -19.00
N ALA A 13 -26.47 8.89 -19.24
CA ALA A 13 -25.55 8.50 -18.18
C ALA A 13 -25.07 9.79 -17.50
N GLY A 14 -25.77 10.22 -16.46
CA GLY A 14 -25.26 11.24 -15.56
C GLY A 14 -23.94 10.76 -14.96
N PRO A 15 -22.96 11.65 -14.72
CA PRO A 15 -21.73 11.26 -14.06
C PRO A 15 -22.09 10.74 -12.68
N VAL A 16 -21.96 9.43 -12.49
CA VAL A 16 -21.89 8.84 -11.15
C VAL A 16 -20.61 9.42 -10.58
N ALA A 17 -20.75 10.36 -9.64
CA ALA A 17 -19.64 10.75 -8.78
C ALA A 17 -19.20 9.46 -8.09
N ALA A 18 -18.13 8.85 -8.61
CA ALA A 18 -17.51 7.70 -7.98
C ALA A 18 -17.00 8.22 -6.63
N LEU A 19 -17.71 7.84 -5.56
CA LEU A 19 -17.23 8.04 -4.21
C LEU A 19 -15.84 7.43 -4.17
N THR A 20 -14.83 8.24 -3.82
CA THR A 20 -13.52 7.70 -3.48
C THR A 20 -13.75 6.65 -2.40
N PRO A 21 -13.28 5.40 -2.57
CA PRO A 21 -13.45 4.37 -1.55
C PRO A 21 -12.88 4.91 -0.24
N ALA A 22 -13.45 4.54 0.91
CA ALA A 22 -12.83 4.86 2.19
C ALA A 22 -11.45 4.18 2.29
N PRO A 23 -10.48 4.76 3.02
CA PRO A 23 -9.20 4.08 3.27
C PRO A 23 -9.48 2.74 3.92
N ALA A 24 -8.79 1.71 3.44
CA ALA A 24 -9.06 0.35 3.91
C ALA A 24 -8.44 0.10 5.29
N CYS A 25 -7.33 0.78 5.60
CA CYS A 25 -6.56 0.57 6.81
C CYS A 25 -6.08 1.88 7.43
N GLU A 26 -5.67 1.79 8.68
CA GLU A 26 -4.93 2.78 9.43
C GLU A 26 -3.57 2.21 9.81
N VAL A 27 -2.52 3.03 9.78
CA VAL A 27 -1.17 2.66 10.25
C VAL A 27 -0.78 3.57 11.39
N ASP A 28 -0.39 2.97 12.51
CA ASP A 28 0.31 3.68 13.59
C ASP A 28 1.82 3.67 13.27
N PRO A 29 2.44 4.83 12.95
CA PRO A 29 3.84 4.89 12.59
C PRO A 29 4.78 4.63 13.78
N GLU A 30 4.34 4.84 15.02
CA GLU A 30 5.14 4.58 16.22
C GLU A 30 5.26 3.08 16.48
N SER A 31 4.12 2.37 16.50
CA SER A 31 4.12 0.91 16.70
C SER A 31 4.39 0.13 15.41
N GLN A 32 4.32 0.79 14.25
CA GLN A 32 4.46 0.22 12.91
C GLN A 32 3.42 -0.86 12.62
N ARG A 33 2.18 -0.63 13.08
CA ARG A 33 1.08 -1.60 13.00
C ARG A 33 -0.06 -1.09 12.16
N PHE A 34 -0.64 -2.01 11.40
CA PHE A 34 -1.90 -1.87 10.69
C PHE A 34 -3.10 -2.19 11.58
N TYR A 35 -4.12 -1.34 11.46
CA TYR A 35 -5.45 -1.51 12.01
C TYR A 35 -6.47 -1.42 10.87
N SER A 36 -7.64 -2.05 11.04
CA SER A 36 -8.77 -1.71 10.18
C SER A 36 -9.18 -0.26 10.45
N PHE A 37 -9.74 0.41 9.45
CA PHE A 37 -10.17 1.80 9.60
C PHE A 37 -11.14 1.96 10.79
N GLY A 38 -10.83 2.89 11.70
CA GLY A 38 -11.60 3.15 12.91
C GLY A 38 -11.43 2.13 14.06
N GLU A 39 -10.54 1.13 13.91
CA GLU A 39 -10.26 0.12 14.94
C GLU A 39 -8.95 0.37 15.70
N ALA A 40 -8.22 1.44 15.38
CA ALA A 40 -7.03 1.82 16.13
C ALA A 40 -7.34 2.12 17.61
N PRO A 41 -6.42 1.83 18.55
CA PRO A 41 -6.57 2.16 19.96
C PRO A 41 -6.84 3.66 20.18
N ALA A 42 -7.70 3.99 21.14
CA ALA A 42 -8.00 5.37 21.47
C ALA A 42 -6.71 6.13 21.85
N GLY A 43 -6.46 7.26 21.18
CA GLY A 43 -5.27 8.08 21.39
C GLY A 43 -4.04 7.67 20.57
N ALA A 44 -4.12 6.61 19.77
CA ALA A 44 -3.08 6.29 18.79
C ALA A 44 -3.03 7.38 17.71
N TYR A 45 -1.82 7.80 17.33
CA TYR A 45 -1.61 8.58 16.12
C TYR A 45 -1.62 7.61 14.94
N VAL A 46 -2.58 7.75 14.03
CA VAL A 46 -2.70 6.88 12.87
C VAL A 46 -2.83 7.65 11.57
N LEU A 47 -2.35 7.03 10.51
CA LEU A 47 -2.39 7.53 9.14
C LEU A 47 -3.26 6.62 8.30
N GLU A 48 -4.05 7.21 7.40
CA GLU A 48 -4.80 6.46 6.41
C GLU A 48 -3.85 5.72 5.48
N ALA A 49 -4.11 4.42 5.29
CA ALA A 49 -3.31 3.56 4.44
C ALA A 49 -4.16 3.01 3.29
N TRP A 50 -3.54 2.95 2.11
CA TRP A 50 -4.15 2.50 0.86
C TRP A 50 -3.35 1.32 0.28
N PRO A 51 -3.50 0.12 0.86
CA PRO A 51 -2.74 -1.05 0.43
C PRO A 51 -2.96 -1.35 -1.05
N GLN A 52 -1.87 -1.54 -1.78
CA GLN A 52 -1.88 -1.90 -3.19
C GLN A 52 -1.38 -3.33 -3.36
N GLN A 53 -2.15 -4.17 -4.03
CA GLN A 53 -1.67 -5.49 -4.41
C GLN A 53 -0.53 -5.35 -5.43
N VAL A 54 0.55 -6.09 -5.20
CA VAL A 54 1.66 -6.19 -6.14
C VAL A 54 1.54 -7.50 -6.91
N ALA A 55 2.46 -8.44 -6.72
CA ALA A 55 2.46 -9.76 -7.34
C ALA A 55 2.76 -10.84 -6.30
N ASN A 56 2.46 -12.10 -6.61
CA ASN A 56 2.86 -13.26 -5.81
C ASN A 56 2.47 -13.18 -4.32
N GLY A 57 1.29 -12.62 -4.01
CA GLY A 57 0.80 -12.50 -2.63
C GLY A 57 1.40 -11.35 -1.83
N PHE A 58 2.13 -10.44 -2.46
CA PHE A 58 2.63 -9.22 -1.82
C PHE A 58 1.63 -8.06 -1.90
N VAL A 59 1.59 -7.27 -0.82
CA VAL A 59 0.89 -6.00 -0.71
C VAL A 59 1.91 -4.93 -0.33
N ALA A 60 1.86 -3.78 -1.01
CA ALA A 60 2.67 -2.62 -0.71
C ALA A 60 1.80 -1.50 -0.13
N THR A 61 2.30 -0.80 0.89
CA THR A 61 1.64 0.39 1.46
C THR A 61 2.67 1.48 1.71
N SER A 62 2.29 2.72 1.45
CA SER A 62 3.10 3.91 1.66
C SER A 62 2.39 4.90 2.58
N VAL A 63 3.10 5.42 3.58
CA VAL A 63 2.63 6.54 4.42
C VAL A 63 3.77 7.51 4.72
N HIS A 64 3.45 8.77 5.02
CA HIS A 64 4.41 9.78 5.43
C HIS A 64 4.10 10.25 6.85
N ALA A 65 5.08 10.16 7.75
CA ALA A 65 4.98 10.53 9.16
C ALA A 65 6.24 11.29 9.59
N ASP A 66 6.09 12.42 10.28
CA ASP A 66 7.18 13.13 10.97
C ASP A 66 8.46 13.36 10.14
N GLY A 67 8.31 13.72 8.86
CA GLY A 67 9.45 13.97 7.95
C GLY A 67 10.14 12.70 7.47
N ALA A 68 9.46 11.55 7.53
CA ALA A 68 9.91 10.30 6.97
C ALA A 68 8.82 9.62 6.14
N ALA A 69 9.23 9.00 5.04
CA ALA A 69 8.40 8.08 4.28
C ALA A 69 8.55 6.66 4.83
N MET A 70 7.46 5.93 4.96
CA MET A 70 7.43 4.53 5.39
C MET A 70 6.82 3.66 4.31
N GLN A 71 7.61 2.71 3.79
CA GLN A 71 7.14 1.67 2.88
C GLN A 71 6.99 0.35 3.62
N PHE A 72 5.82 -0.26 3.48
CA PHE A 72 5.53 -1.61 3.95
C PHE A 72 5.41 -2.52 2.74
N LEU A 73 6.07 -3.67 2.79
CA LEU A 73 5.94 -4.76 1.83
C LEU A 73 5.61 -6.03 2.60
N HIS A 74 4.36 -6.49 2.50
CA HIS A 74 3.82 -7.62 3.26
C HIS A 74 3.50 -8.79 2.34
N HIS A 75 4.10 -9.95 2.58
CA HIS A 75 3.76 -11.21 1.93
C HIS A 75 2.66 -11.94 2.73
N CYS A 76 1.41 -11.75 2.33
CA CYS A 76 0.23 -12.21 3.06
C CYS A 76 0.18 -13.73 3.32
N PRO A 77 0.60 -14.62 2.38
CA PRO A 77 0.56 -16.07 2.62
C PRO A 77 1.51 -16.55 3.73
N THR A 78 2.64 -15.88 3.95
CA THR A 78 3.60 -16.26 5.00
C THR A 78 3.62 -15.29 6.17
N ASP A 79 2.82 -14.23 6.11
CA ASP A 79 2.76 -13.17 7.13
C ASP A 79 4.10 -12.46 7.35
N GLN A 80 5.00 -12.54 6.37
CA GLN A 80 6.34 -11.95 6.44
C GLN A 80 6.32 -10.54 5.86
N TYR A 81 7.06 -9.62 6.44
CA TYR A 81 7.07 -8.25 5.95
C TYR A 81 8.47 -7.63 5.94
N LEU A 82 8.57 -6.54 5.20
CA LEU A 82 9.65 -5.55 5.20
C LEU A 82 9.04 -4.16 5.44
N ILE A 83 9.61 -3.41 6.36
CA ILE A 83 9.36 -1.98 6.56
C ILE A 83 10.63 -1.22 6.19
N VAL A 84 10.48 -0.17 5.39
CA VAL A 84 11.55 0.75 5.00
C VAL A 84 11.15 2.14 5.46
N ILE A 85 11.90 2.72 6.39
CA ILE A 85 11.69 4.08 6.90
C ILE A 85 12.79 4.97 6.35
N THR A 86 12.38 6.03 5.68
CA THR A 86 13.26 6.85 4.88
C THR A 86 13.17 8.30 5.34
N PRO A 87 14.24 8.87 5.92
CA PRO A 87 14.30 10.30 6.22
C PRO A 87 14.11 11.14 4.95
N GLU A 88 13.48 12.31 5.07
CA GLU A 88 13.28 13.25 3.94
C GLU A 88 14.57 13.50 3.13
N SER A 89 15.74 13.60 3.80
CA SER A 89 17.04 13.82 3.15
C SER A 89 17.52 12.72 2.18
N SER A 90 16.95 11.51 2.26
CA SER A 90 17.26 10.36 1.40
C SER A 90 16.04 9.85 0.63
N GLU A 91 14.89 10.51 0.74
CA GLU A 91 13.60 10.04 0.23
C GLU A 91 13.64 9.71 -1.27
N ASP A 92 14.01 10.66 -2.11
CA ASP A 92 14.04 10.48 -3.57
C ASP A 92 14.89 9.28 -4.00
N ARG A 93 16.05 9.07 -3.35
CA ARG A 93 16.96 7.98 -3.71
C ARG A 93 16.43 6.63 -3.27
N VAL A 94 15.95 6.53 -2.04
CA VAL A 94 15.50 5.26 -1.45
C VAL A 94 14.16 4.86 -2.07
N LEU A 95 13.18 5.77 -2.13
CA LEU A 95 11.86 5.46 -2.69
C LEU A 95 11.92 5.18 -4.19
N GLY A 96 12.71 5.96 -4.94
CA GLY A 96 12.91 5.71 -6.38
C GLY A 96 13.50 4.32 -6.61
N ARG A 97 14.53 3.93 -5.84
CA ARG A 97 15.13 2.61 -5.95
C ARG A 97 14.20 1.48 -5.49
N PHE A 98 13.39 1.72 -4.45
CA PHE A 98 12.39 0.76 -4.00
C PHE A 98 11.37 0.48 -5.12
N ASP A 99 10.81 1.53 -5.72
CA ASP A 99 9.84 1.41 -6.82
C ASP A 99 10.45 0.71 -8.05
N ASP A 100 11.68 1.06 -8.42
CA ASP A 100 12.44 0.38 -9.47
C ASP A 100 12.56 -1.13 -9.20
N MET A 101 12.89 -1.54 -7.96
CA MET A 101 13.02 -2.95 -7.60
C MET A 101 11.67 -3.70 -7.58
N MET A 102 10.58 -3.01 -7.23
CA MET A 102 9.24 -3.60 -7.21
C MET A 102 8.62 -3.75 -8.60
N THR A 103 9.01 -2.89 -9.54
CA THR A 103 8.48 -2.88 -10.92
C THR A 103 9.42 -3.55 -11.94
N SER A 104 10.66 -3.84 -11.55
CA SER A 104 11.64 -4.53 -12.40
C SER A 104 11.20 -5.95 -12.79
N GLU A 105 11.58 -6.38 -13.99
CA GLU A 105 11.46 -7.80 -14.41
C GLU A 105 12.40 -8.73 -13.63
N GLN A 106 13.44 -8.17 -13.01
CA GLN A 106 14.38 -8.95 -12.20
C GLN A 106 13.76 -9.25 -10.83
N SER A 107 13.66 -10.54 -10.49
CA SER A 107 13.13 -10.95 -9.20
C SER A 107 14.10 -10.58 -8.06
N CYS A 108 13.57 -9.93 -7.03
CA CYS A 108 14.27 -9.57 -5.80
C CYS A 108 13.68 -10.32 -4.61
N THR A 109 14.51 -10.66 -3.62
CA THR A 109 14.03 -11.07 -2.29
C THR A 109 13.82 -9.86 -1.38
N MET A 110 12.94 -9.96 -0.37
CA MET A 110 12.80 -8.91 0.65
C MET A 110 14.14 -8.55 1.32
N ARG A 111 15.03 -9.53 1.52
CA ARG A 111 16.37 -9.27 2.07
C ARG A 111 17.21 -8.39 1.15
N GLN A 112 17.22 -8.67 -0.15
CA GLN A 112 17.95 -7.84 -1.11
C GLN A 112 17.39 -6.42 -1.19
N ILE A 113 16.06 -6.27 -1.13
CA ILE A 113 15.43 -4.95 -1.05
C ILE A 113 15.89 -4.24 0.22
N ALA A 114 15.84 -4.92 1.38
CA ALA A 114 16.26 -4.35 2.65
C ALA A 114 17.74 -3.89 2.63
N ASP A 115 18.64 -4.74 2.13
CA ASP A 115 20.07 -4.44 2.04
C ASP A 115 20.32 -3.21 1.14
N GLU A 116 19.63 -3.12 -0.01
CA GLU A 116 19.74 -1.99 -0.93
C GLU A 116 19.20 -0.69 -0.31
N MET A 117 18.01 -0.72 0.30
CA MET A 117 17.42 0.46 0.94
C MET A 117 18.30 0.95 2.10
N GLY A 118 18.85 0.02 2.89
CA GLY A 118 19.81 0.32 3.95
C GLY A 118 21.06 1.02 3.41
N ALA A 119 21.64 0.53 2.31
CA ALA A 119 22.80 1.14 1.67
C ALA A 119 22.55 2.56 1.15
N LEU A 120 21.29 2.89 0.81
CA LEU A 120 20.88 4.22 0.34
C LEU A 120 20.48 5.19 1.46
N GLY A 121 20.50 4.73 2.72
CA GLY A 121 20.22 5.54 3.91
C GLY A 121 18.80 5.38 4.46
N GLY A 122 18.08 4.32 4.08
CA GLY A 122 16.85 3.90 4.74
C GLY A 122 17.11 3.05 5.99
N PHE A 123 16.18 3.06 6.93
CA PHE A 123 16.14 2.09 8.03
C PHE A 123 15.21 0.95 7.66
N THR A 124 15.67 -0.29 7.79
CA THR A 124 14.89 -1.45 7.36
C THR A 124 14.61 -2.38 8.52
N ARG A 125 13.38 -2.88 8.60
CA ARG A 125 12.96 -3.93 9.55
C ARG A 125 12.27 -5.04 8.79
N MET A 126 12.73 -6.27 8.97
CA MET A 126 12.01 -7.47 8.54
C MET A 126 11.41 -8.17 9.75
N GLY A 127 10.25 -8.80 9.57
CA GLY A 127 9.63 -9.60 10.62
C GLY A 127 8.51 -10.48 10.12
N GLN A 128 7.69 -10.98 11.06
CA GLN A 128 6.56 -11.85 10.76
C GLN A 128 5.43 -11.67 11.78
N GLY A 129 4.22 -11.34 11.29
CA GLY A 129 2.96 -11.38 12.03
C GLY A 129 2.71 -10.38 13.15
N ASP A 130 3.63 -9.46 13.42
CA ASP A 130 3.50 -8.44 14.48
C ASP A 130 3.10 -7.05 13.98
N ILE A 131 2.86 -6.87 12.67
CA ILE A 131 2.37 -5.60 12.11
C ILE A 131 0.86 -5.57 11.88
N GLY A 132 0.13 -6.67 12.13
CA GLY A 132 -1.29 -6.78 11.75
C GLY A 132 -1.49 -7.14 10.28
N ARG A 133 -2.73 -7.45 9.89
CA ARG A 133 -3.08 -7.99 8.55
C ARG A 133 -4.18 -7.20 7.84
N CYS A 134 -4.43 -5.95 8.25
CA CYS A 134 -5.47 -5.16 7.57
C CYS A 134 -5.16 -4.99 6.08
N ASP A 135 -3.90 -4.72 5.75
CA ASP A 135 -3.42 -4.58 4.38
C ASP A 135 -3.71 -5.81 3.51
N CYS A 136 -3.44 -7.00 4.04
CA CYS A 136 -3.76 -8.26 3.39
C CYS A 136 -5.27 -8.48 3.21
N ARG A 137 -6.08 -8.19 4.24
CA ARG A 137 -7.55 -8.29 4.15
C ARG A 137 -8.13 -7.31 3.13
N ALA A 138 -7.63 -6.08 3.13
CA ALA A 138 -8.02 -5.03 2.18
C ALA A 138 -7.70 -5.42 0.74
N ALA A 139 -6.57 -6.09 0.51
CA ALA A 139 -6.18 -6.62 -0.80
C ALA A 139 -6.88 -7.93 -1.19
N GLY A 140 -7.69 -8.53 -0.31
CA GLY A 140 -8.35 -9.81 -0.54
C GLY A 140 -7.39 -11.01 -0.55
N LEU A 141 -6.31 -10.95 0.24
CA LEU A 141 -5.22 -11.95 0.29
C LEU A 141 -5.05 -12.61 1.67
N ASP A 142 -6.04 -12.47 2.56
CA ASP A 142 -6.07 -13.12 3.88
C ASP A 142 -6.63 -14.56 3.83
#